data_AF-A0A2N2Z9L3-F1
#
_entry.id   AF-A0A2N2Z9L3-F1
#
_cell.length_a   1.000
_cell.length_b   1.000
_cell.length_c   1.000
_cell.angle_alpha   90.00
_cell.angle_beta   90.00
_cell.angle_gamma   90.00
#
_symmetry.space_group_name_H-M   'P 1'
#
loop_
_entity.id
_entity.type
_entity.pdbx_description
1 polymer ?
#
loop_
_entity_poly.entity_id
_entity_poly.type
_entity_poly.pdbx_seq_one_letter_code
_entity_poly.pdbx_strand_id
1 'polypeptide(L)' 'MATIFSKIAAGEIPSYKIAEDDRYFAFLDINPLAKGHTLVIPKK' A
#
# COMPACT_ATOMS: atom_id res chain seq x y z
N MET A 1 2.85 7.32 -15.13
CA MET A 1 4.16 6.67 -14.89
C MET A 1 3.96 5.69 -13.73
N ALA A 2 4.22 4.40 -13.91
CA ALA A 2 3.97 3.42 -12.84
C ALA A 2 5.01 3.59 -11.71
N THR A 3 4.55 3.91 -10.51
CA THR A 3 5.40 3.93 -9.30
C THR A 3 5.34 2.58 -8.58
N ILE A 4 6.25 2.35 -7.63
CA ILE A 4 6.22 1.15 -6.79
C ILE A 4 4.87 1.05 -6.06
N PHE A 5 4.33 2.16 -5.56
CA PHE A 5 3.02 2.20 -4.90
C PHE A 5 1.86 1.89 -5.86
N SER A 6 1.93 2.37 -7.11
CA SER A 6 0.94 2.04 -8.14
C SER A 6 0.92 0.53 -8.45
N LYS A 7 2.09 -0.12 -8.49
CA LYS A 7 2.22 -1.57 -8.70
C LYS A 7 1.73 -2.39 -7.51
N ILE A 8 1.96 -1.90 -6.29
CA ILE A 8 1.40 -2.48 -5.06
C ILE A 8 -0.13 -2.41 -5.09
N ALA A 9 -0.70 -1.23 -5.42
CA ALA A 9 -2.14 -1.04 -5.53
C ALA A 9 -2.78 -1.90 -6.65
N ALA A 10 -2.03 -2.16 -7.73
CA ALA A 10 -2.45 -3.03 -8.82
C ALA A 10 -2.31 -4.54 -8.52
N GLY A 11 -1.71 -4.91 -7.39
CA GLY A 11 -1.46 -6.31 -7.02
C GLY A 11 -0.30 -6.98 -7.78
N GLU A 12 0.50 -6.22 -8.53
CA GLU A 12 1.70 -6.72 -9.22
C GLU A 12 2.84 -6.99 -8.24
N ILE A 13 2.92 -6.23 -7.15
CA ILE A 13 3.89 -6.42 -6.07
C ILE A 13 3.13 -6.87 -4.82
N PRO A 14 3.51 -8.00 -4.19
CA PRO A 14 2.85 -8.46 -2.99
C PRO A 14 3.03 -7.47 -1.84
N SER A 15 1.98 -7.27 -1.06
CA SER A 15 2.00 -6.43 0.15
C SER A 15 1.09 -6.99 1.22
N TYR A 16 1.36 -6.64 2.48
CA TYR A 16 0.47 -6.96 3.60
C TYR A 16 -0.67 -5.95 3.63
N LYS A 17 -1.73 -6.25 2.88
CA LYS A 17 -2.95 -5.43 2.84
C LYS A 17 -3.65 -5.42 4.19
N ILE A 18 -3.93 -4.22 4.69
CA ILE A 18 -4.66 -3.99 5.94
C ILE A 18 -6.12 -3.63 5.65
N ALA A 19 -6.32 -2.71 4.70
CA ALA A 19 -7.65 -2.27 4.28
C ALA A 19 -7.60 -1.76 2.84
N GLU A 20 -8.75 -1.79 2.18
CA GLU A 20 -8.90 -1.30 0.82
C GLU A 20 -10.34 -0.83 0.61
N ASP A 21 -10.49 0.33 -0.02
CA ASP A 21 -11.77 0.87 -0.47
C ASP A 21 -11.68 1.31 -1.94
N ASP A 22 -12.73 1.96 -2.45
CA ASP A 22 -12.80 2.38 -3.85
C ASP A 22 -11.76 3.44 -4.24
N ARG A 23 -11.24 4.19 -3.25
CA ARG A 23 -10.37 5.36 -3.45
C ARG A 23 -8.97 5.17 -2.88
N TYR A 24 -8.82 4.33 -1.86
CA TYR A 24 -7.63 4.20 -1.05
C TYR A 24 -7.23 2.74 -0.83
N PHE A 25 -5.94 2.54 -0.62
CA PHE A 25 -5.32 1.26 -0.33
C PHE A 25 -4.37 1.40 0.85
N ALA A 26 -4.50 0.54 1.86
CA ALA A 26 -3.70 0.57 3.07
C ALA A 26 -2.94 -0.75 3.26
N PHE A 27 -1.63 -0.65 3.52
CA PHE A 27 -0.74 -1.79 3.66
C PHE A 27 0.41 -1.51 4.63
N LEU A 28 1.03 -2.55 5.18
CA LEU A 28 2.17 -2.38 6.09
C LEU A 28 3.43 -1.93 5.35
N ASP A 29 4.16 -1.03 5.99
CA ASP A 29 5.50 -0.65 5.56
C ASP A 29 6.47 -1.82 5.78
N ILE A 30 7.34 -2.07 4.80
CA ILE A 30 8.41 -3.07 4.90
C ILE A 30 9.59 -2.56 5.73
N ASN A 31 9.77 -1.23 5.83
CA ASN A 31 10.77 -0.57 6.68
C ASN A 31 10.06 0.27 7.76
N PRO A 32 9.36 -0.36 8.71
CA PRO A 32 8.53 0.34 9.68
C PRO A 32 9.38 1.13 10.68
N LEU A 33 8.96 2.36 10.99
CA LEU A 33 9.52 3.15 12.10
C LEU A 33 9.03 2.66 13.47
N ALA A 34 7.84 2.06 13.50
CA ALA A 34 7.23 1.48 14.69
C ALA A 34 6.34 0.28 14.32
N LYS A 35 6.04 -0.58 15.29
CA LYS A 35 5.16 -1.74 15.08
C LYS A 35 3.80 -1.28 14.57
N GLY A 36 3.37 -1.84 13.44
CA GLY A 36 2.09 -1.52 12.81
C GLY A 36 2.11 -0.29 11.88
N HIS A 37 3.30 0.24 11.55
CA HIS A 37 3.41 1.34 10.58
C HIS A 37 2.71 0.96 9.27
N THR A 38 1.63 1.69 8.97
CA THR A 38 0.74 1.42 7.85
C THR A 38 0.77 2.62 6.92
N LEU A 39 1.03 2.36 5.64
CA LEU A 39 0.98 3.37 4.59
C LEU A 39 -0.41 3.33 3.95
N VAL A 40 -0.99 4.52 3.73
CA VAL A 40 -2.26 4.69 3.01
C VAL A 40 -1.99 5.50 1.76
N ILE A 41 -2.33 4.93 0.60
CA ILE A 41 -2.13 5.57 -0.70
C ILE A 41 -3.47 5.72 -1.43
N PRO A 42 -3.64 6.79 -2.23
CA PRO A 42 -4.74 6.86 -3.18
C PRO A 42 -4.53 5.86 -4.33
N LYS A 43 -5.63 5.34 -4.88
CA LYS A 43 -5.60 4.47 -6.07
C LYS A 43 -5.43 5.22 -7.40
N LYS A 44 -5.58 6.55 -7.40
CA LYS A 44 -5.47 7.43 -8.58
C LYS A 44 -4.15 8.18 -8.59
#